data_AF-A0A0C9WM80-F1
#
_entry.id   AF-A0A0C9WM80-F1
#
_cell.length_a   1.000
_cell.length_b   1.000
_cell.length_c   1.000
_cell.angle_alpha   90.00
_cell.angle_beta   90.00
_cell.angle_gamma   90.00
#
_symmetry.space_group_name_H-M   'P 1'
#
loop_
_entity.id
_entity.type
_entity.pdbx_description
1 polymer ?
#
loop_
_entity_poly.entity_id
_entity_poly.type
_entity_poly.pdbx_seq_one_letter_code
_entity_poly.pdbx_strand_id
1 'polypeptide(L)'
;MQSNVISSRHTIQQQVVIADGKLKDLPSKDVNRRLLKALLEYAPTTEGKEVIASDIIAASEEEDGLTQLARFYTTGLILPLKGGGRTPQVSFHSSQDIEIKSTADDIAVDLEAAKRDQTLKEQTLHRDGYRCVVTRRPEESTISLCPDFDPRGGAFNTIAAHILPFSLMSIDNNKALFKKATIWAVIESFTNIKFAELSGDNFNSLTNVITLDGGVHHFFGQLKVWFEAVSDKPTTYIFRKSKEYLLGDIVNDGDKVTFASVDPHLYPLPDRRYLTLHAAVAKVVHMAGMAEYLDDLTREYENIRVLSDESHAEYLDGLLRIAQRSALVTTSQDEK
;
A
#
# COMPACT_ATOMS: atom_id res chain seq x y z
N MET A 1 5.70 -31.15 -20.43
CA MET A 1 5.28 -30.03 -19.54
C MET A 1 6.45 -29.49 -18.70
N GLN A 2 7.23 -30.32 -18.00
CA GLN A 2 8.40 -29.85 -17.22
C GLN A 2 9.49 -29.16 -18.08
N SER A 3 9.76 -29.62 -19.30
CA SER A 3 10.75 -29.02 -20.22
C SER A 3 10.41 -27.59 -20.64
N ASN A 4 9.13 -27.28 -20.87
CA ASN A 4 8.68 -25.94 -21.28
C ASN A 4 8.73 -24.94 -20.11
N VAL A 5 8.44 -25.39 -18.89
CA VAL A 5 8.52 -24.56 -17.67
C VAL A 5 9.98 -24.21 -17.34
N ILE A 6 10.91 -25.17 -17.53
CA ILE A 6 12.35 -24.93 -17.33
C ILE A 6 12.88 -23.95 -18.39
N SER A 7 12.48 -24.12 -19.65
CA SER A 7 12.86 -23.21 -20.75
C SER A 7 12.38 -21.77 -20.51
N SER A 8 11.10 -21.59 -20.14
CA SER A 8 10.51 -20.28 -19.86
C SER A 8 11.20 -19.57 -18.68
N ARG A 9 11.49 -20.27 -17.57
CA ARG A 9 12.22 -19.68 -16.43
C ARG A 9 13.63 -19.23 -16.80
N HIS A 10 14.31 -19.97 -17.67
CA HIS A 10 15.64 -19.60 -18.14
C HIS A 10 15.60 -18.31 -18.97
N THR A 11 14.58 -18.14 -19.82
CA THR A 11 14.36 -16.93 -20.61
C THR A 11 14.10 -15.70 -19.73
N ILE A 12 13.25 -15.83 -18.69
CA ILE A 12 12.96 -14.72 -17.77
C ILE A 12 14.23 -14.30 -17.02
N GLN A 13 15.01 -15.27 -16.52
CA GLN A 13 16.26 -14.96 -15.83
C GLN A 13 17.27 -14.24 -16.75
N GLN A 14 17.32 -14.61 -18.03
CA GLN A 14 18.14 -13.91 -19.02
C GLN A 14 17.66 -12.47 -19.24
N GLN A 15 16.35 -12.24 -19.39
CA GLN A 15 15.81 -10.88 -19.54
C GLN A 15 16.11 -10.01 -18.32
N VAL A 16 15.96 -10.55 -17.10
CA VAL A 16 16.31 -9.84 -15.86
C VAL A 16 17.78 -9.42 -15.86
N VAL A 17 18.69 -10.29 -16.30
CA VAL A 17 20.12 -9.97 -16.39
C VAL A 17 20.40 -8.88 -17.44
N ILE A 18 19.72 -8.93 -18.59
CA ILE A 18 19.85 -7.91 -19.63
C ILE A 18 19.35 -6.57 -19.11
N ALA A 19 18.17 -6.54 -18.48
CA ALA A 19 17.59 -5.34 -17.89
C ALA A 19 18.50 -4.70 -16.82
N ASP A 20 19.05 -5.48 -15.87
CA ASP A 20 20.03 -4.97 -14.90
C ASP A 20 21.30 -4.43 -15.59
N GLY A 21 21.69 -5.04 -16.72
CA GLY A 21 22.73 -4.53 -17.60
C GLY A 21 22.45 -3.13 -18.13
N LYS A 22 21.25 -2.90 -18.69
CA LYS A 22 20.80 -1.59 -19.21
C LYS A 22 20.77 -0.50 -18.14
N LEU A 23 20.43 -0.86 -16.90
CA LEU A 23 20.44 0.10 -15.79
C LEU A 23 21.84 0.63 -15.44
N LYS A 24 22.93 0.00 -15.93
CA LYS A 24 24.30 0.47 -15.67
C LYS A 24 24.66 1.75 -16.42
N ASP A 25 23.86 2.10 -17.43
CA ASP A 25 24.04 3.34 -18.21
C ASP A 25 23.71 4.59 -17.38
N LEU A 26 22.88 4.44 -16.34
CA LEU A 26 22.64 5.49 -15.34
C LEU A 26 23.69 5.46 -14.21
N PRO A 27 24.04 6.61 -13.60
CA PRO A 27 24.93 6.65 -12.43
C PRO A 27 24.43 5.76 -11.28
N SER A 28 25.33 5.14 -10.52
CA SER A 28 24.93 4.23 -9.42
C SER A 28 24.14 4.91 -8.31
N LYS A 29 24.32 6.23 -8.13
CA LYS A 29 23.59 7.05 -7.16
C LYS A 29 22.25 7.56 -7.68
N ASP A 30 21.98 7.42 -8.98
CA ASP A 30 20.74 7.86 -9.61
C ASP A 30 19.52 7.17 -8.97
N VAL A 31 18.51 7.96 -8.60
CA VAL A 31 17.32 7.45 -7.93
C VAL A 31 16.44 6.60 -8.86
N ASN A 32 16.36 6.94 -10.15
CA ASN A 32 15.62 6.18 -11.15
C ASN A 32 16.27 4.81 -11.37
N ARG A 33 17.61 4.76 -11.43
CA ARG A 33 18.36 3.50 -11.49
C ARG A 33 18.05 2.61 -10.28
N ARG A 34 18.14 3.16 -9.07
CA ARG A 34 17.89 2.40 -7.83
C ARG A 34 16.43 1.94 -7.75
N LEU A 35 15.49 2.77 -8.17
CA LEU A 35 14.07 2.43 -8.25
C LEU A 35 13.81 1.26 -9.20
N LEU A 36 14.23 1.38 -10.46
CA LEU A 36 14.00 0.35 -11.48
C LEU A 36 14.69 -0.97 -11.10
N LYS A 37 15.89 -0.89 -10.51
CA LYS A 37 16.58 -2.08 -9.98
C LYS A 37 15.79 -2.73 -8.84
N ALA A 38 15.27 -1.92 -7.91
CA ALA A 38 14.48 -2.44 -6.80
C ALA A 38 13.15 -3.05 -7.29
N LEU A 39 12.48 -2.45 -8.29
CA LEU A 39 11.30 -3.04 -8.92
C LEU A 39 11.60 -4.41 -9.53
N LEU A 40 12.73 -4.54 -10.22
CA LEU A 40 13.17 -5.80 -10.82
C LEU A 40 13.47 -6.88 -9.75
N GLU A 41 14.05 -6.48 -8.63
CA GLU A 41 14.41 -7.38 -7.52
C GLU A 41 13.18 -7.85 -6.73
N TYR A 42 12.29 -6.90 -6.40
CA TYR A 42 11.19 -7.08 -5.44
C TYR A 42 9.81 -7.29 -6.06
N ALA A 43 9.68 -7.29 -7.39
CA ALA A 43 8.44 -7.69 -8.04
C ALA A 43 7.94 -9.04 -7.49
N PRO A 44 6.68 -9.11 -7.03
CA PRO A 44 6.19 -10.24 -6.22
C PRO A 44 5.92 -11.51 -7.02
N THR A 45 5.79 -11.41 -8.34
CA THR A 45 5.49 -12.53 -9.25
C THR A 45 6.60 -12.71 -10.29
N THR A 46 6.67 -13.89 -10.89
CA THR A 46 7.66 -14.15 -11.97
C THR A 46 7.29 -13.34 -13.20
N GLU A 47 5.99 -13.28 -13.50
CA GLU A 47 5.41 -12.49 -14.59
C GLU A 47 5.67 -10.99 -14.36
N GLY A 48 5.52 -10.50 -13.13
CA GLY A 48 5.86 -9.11 -12.79
C GLY A 48 7.33 -8.79 -13.03
N LYS A 49 8.25 -9.71 -12.69
CA LYS A 49 9.68 -9.55 -13.01
C LYS A 49 9.94 -9.49 -14.51
N GLU A 50 9.25 -10.31 -15.28
CA GLU A 50 9.33 -10.34 -16.75
C GLU A 50 8.85 -9.02 -17.37
N VAL A 51 7.72 -8.48 -16.88
CA VAL A 51 7.19 -7.17 -17.30
C VAL A 51 8.19 -6.07 -16.98
N ILE A 52 8.67 -5.97 -15.74
CA ILE A 52 9.65 -4.94 -15.35
C ILE A 52 10.92 -5.04 -16.21
N ALA A 53 11.43 -6.26 -16.44
CA ALA A 53 12.61 -6.47 -17.27
C ALA A 53 12.38 -5.99 -18.71
N SER A 54 11.24 -6.35 -19.29
CA SER A 54 10.87 -5.97 -20.66
C SER A 54 10.72 -4.47 -20.82
N ASP A 55 10.05 -3.82 -19.86
CA ASP A 55 9.87 -2.37 -19.84
C ASP A 55 11.21 -1.63 -19.74
N ILE A 56 12.13 -2.09 -18.87
CA ILE A 56 13.47 -1.51 -18.73
C ILE A 56 14.24 -1.63 -20.05
N ILE A 57 14.18 -2.80 -20.70
CA ILE A 57 14.87 -3.02 -21.98
C ILE A 57 14.33 -2.07 -23.04
N ALA A 58 13.00 -1.99 -23.20
CA ALA A 58 12.37 -1.10 -24.18
C ALA A 58 12.69 0.37 -23.90
N ALA A 59 12.55 0.80 -22.65
CA ALA A 59 12.82 2.17 -22.23
C ALA A 59 14.30 2.57 -22.35
N SER A 60 15.23 1.61 -22.35
CA SER A 60 16.67 1.90 -22.54
C SER A 60 17.05 2.29 -23.97
N GLU A 61 16.15 2.08 -24.94
CA GLU A 61 16.40 2.42 -26.35
C GLU A 61 16.01 3.87 -26.69
N GLU A 62 15.29 4.55 -25.79
CA GLU A 62 14.82 5.92 -25.97
C GLU A 62 15.61 6.91 -25.09
N GLU A 63 15.80 8.13 -25.59
CA GLU A 63 16.35 9.23 -24.80
C GLU A 63 15.42 9.50 -23.59
N ASP A 64 16.01 9.59 -22.40
CA ASP A 64 15.30 9.70 -21.11
C ASP A 64 14.30 8.57 -20.79
N GLY A 65 14.23 7.49 -21.57
CA GLY A 65 13.19 6.47 -21.42
C GLY A 65 13.20 5.81 -20.04
N LEU A 66 14.38 5.51 -19.47
CA LEU A 66 14.49 4.98 -18.10
C LEU A 66 13.97 5.95 -17.03
N THR A 67 14.20 7.25 -17.21
CA THR A 67 13.66 8.30 -16.32
C THR A 67 12.14 8.37 -16.43
N GLN A 68 11.59 8.29 -17.64
CA GLN A 68 10.15 8.26 -17.87
C GLN A 68 9.51 7.01 -17.27
N LEU A 69 10.17 5.85 -17.39
CA LEU A 69 9.70 4.60 -16.82
C LEU A 69 9.70 4.63 -15.29
N ALA A 70 10.74 5.17 -14.67
CA ALA A 70 10.81 5.38 -13.23
C ALA A 70 9.64 6.25 -12.72
N ARG A 71 9.31 7.32 -13.45
CA ARG A 71 8.15 8.17 -13.15
C ARG A 71 6.82 7.44 -13.32
N PHE A 72 6.69 6.63 -14.38
CA PHE A 72 5.52 5.81 -14.62
C PHE A 72 5.25 4.87 -13.44
N TYR A 73 6.25 4.14 -12.95
CA TYR A 73 6.07 3.27 -11.78
C TYR A 73 5.89 4.04 -10.46
N THR A 74 6.57 5.17 -10.29
CA THR A 74 6.36 6.01 -9.10
C THR A 74 4.90 6.48 -9.00
N THR A 75 4.35 6.96 -10.12
CA THR A 75 3.00 7.51 -10.18
C THR A 75 1.90 6.46 -10.31
N GLY A 76 2.15 5.37 -11.03
CA GLY A 76 1.19 4.30 -11.30
C GLY A 76 1.15 3.18 -10.27
N LEU A 77 2.20 3.01 -9.47
CA LEU A 77 2.31 1.92 -8.49
C LEU A 77 2.58 2.41 -7.06
N ILE A 78 3.64 3.22 -6.87
CA ILE A 78 4.12 3.57 -5.52
C ILE A 78 3.18 4.56 -4.83
N LEU A 79 2.90 5.70 -5.47
CA LEU A 79 2.04 6.74 -4.89
C LEU A 79 0.62 6.24 -4.59
N PRO A 80 -0.04 5.46 -5.47
CA PRO A 80 -1.36 4.91 -5.18
C PRO A 80 -1.39 4.00 -3.94
N LEU A 81 -0.29 3.28 -3.67
CA LEU A 81 -0.15 2.34 -2.55
C LEU A 81 0.39 2.99 -1.27
N LYS A 82 0.99 4.19 -1.34
CA LYS A 82 1.35 4.99 -0.17
C LYS A 82 0.08 5.66 0.37
N GLY A 83 -0.49 5.09 1.42
CA GLY A 83 -1.60 5.69 2.15
C GLY A 83 -1.11 6.92 2.91
N GLY A 84 -1.77 8.07 2.73
CA GLY A 84 -1.47 9.33 3.46
C GLY A 84 -1.83 9.31 4.94
N GLY A 85 -1.77 8.14 5.61
CA GLY A 85 -2.22 7.94 7.00
C GLY A 85 -3.72 8.15 7.25
N ARG A 86 -4.46 8.57 6.21
CA ARG A 86 -5.85 9.02 6.32
C ARG A 86 -6.89 8.00 5.87
N THR A 87 -6.53 6.79 5.41
CA THR A 87 -7.51 5.79 4.91
C THR A 87 -8.79 5.91 5.74
N PRO A 88 -9.98 6.15 5.13
CA PRO A 88 -11.15 6.64 5.84
C PRO A 88 -11.26 5.94 7.19
N GLN A 89 -11.07 6.72 8.25
CA GLN A 89 -10.93 6.15 9.58
C GLN A 89 -12.29 5.61 9.96
N VAL A 90 -12.50 4.31 9.79
CA VAL A 90 -13.61 3.62 10.42
C VAL A 90 -13.29 3.60 11.91
N SER A 91 -13.70 4.64 12.63
CA SER A 91 -13.59 4.75 14.08
C SER A 91 -14.99 4.84 14.66
N PHE A 92 -15.12 4.47 15.93
CA PHE A 92 -16.40 4.47 16.64
C PHE A 92 -16.95 5.90 16.90
N HIS A 93 -16.30 6.94 16.40
CA HIS A 93 -16.74 8.33 16.55
C HIS A 93 -17.06 8.97 15.20
N SER A 94 -18.30 8.81 14.76
CA SER A 94 -18.95 9.74 13.83
C SER A 94 -19.34 11.00 14.61
N SER A 95 -18.39 11.90 14.82
CA SER A 95 -18.71 13.25 15.30
C SER A 95 -17.84 14.23 14.53
N GLN A 96 -18.15 14.37 13.24
CA GLN A 96 -17.85 15.60 12.53
C GLN A 96 -19.11 16.46 12.61
N ASP A 97 -18.96 17.65 13.19
CA ASP A 97 -19.95 18.72 13.16
C ASP A 97 -20.16 19.12 11.68
N ILE A 98 -21.14 18.50 11.03
CA ILE A 98 -21.52 18.83 9.65
C ILE A 98 -22.38 20.09 9.70
N GLU A 99 -21.90 21.16 9.08
CA GLU A 99 -22.71 22.33 8.75
C GLU A 99 -23.78 21.87 7.72
N ILE A 100 -25.01 21.67 8.20
CA ILE A 100 -26.07 20.95 7.47
C ILE A 100 -26.57 21.78 6.27
N LYS A 101 -26.19 21.35 5.07
CA LYS A 101 -26.93 21.56 3.82
C LYS A 101 -27.03 20.25 3.02
N SER A 102 -27.39 19.15 3.68
CA SER A 102 -27.64 17.86 3.02
C SER A 102 -29.15 17.60 2.91
N THR A 103 -29.58 16.95 1.84
CA THR A 103 -30.97 16.48 1.72
C THR A 103 -31.20 15.23 2.58
N ALA A 104 -32.45 14.87 2.86
CA ALA A 104 -32.77 13.66 3.62
C ALA A 104 -32.25 12.37 2.95
N ASP A 105 -32.20 12.36 1.62
CA ASP A 105 -31.67 11.24 0.83
C ASP A 105 -30.15 11.13 0.97
N ASP A 106 -29.42 12.26 0.96
CA ASP A 106 -27.96 12.29 1.18
C ASP A 106 -27.62 11.76 2.58
N ILE A 107 -28.38 12.18 3.61
CA ILE A 107 -28.20 11.72 4.99
C ILE A 107 -28.42 10.19 5.11
N ALA A 108 -29.42 9.66 4.40
CA ALA A 108 -29.70 8.22 4.42
C ALA A 108 -28.58 7.41 3.77
N VAL A 109 -28.03 7.89 2.64
CA VAL A 109 -26.89 7.25 1.96
C VAL A 109 -25.64 7.24 2.85
N ASP A 110 -25.32 8.38 3.47
CA ASP A 110 -24.18 8.51 4.36
C ASP A 110 -24.31 7.62 5.61
N LEU A 111 -25.51 7.52 6.17
CA LEU A 111 -25.77 6.65 7.32
C LEU A 111 -25.58 5.17 6.98
N GLU A 112 -26.04 4.73 5.81
CA GLU A 112 -25.84 3.34 5.34
C GLU A 112 -24.38 3.04 4.99
N ALA A 113 -23.61 4.03 4.51
CA ALA A 113 -22.16 3.90 4.37
C ALA A 113 -21.47 3.74 5.73
N ALA A 114 -21.79 4.60 6.69
CA ALA A 114 -21.22 4.55 8.04
C ALA A 114 -21.51 3.22 8.75
N LYS A 115 -22.73 2.68 8.61
CA LYS A 115 -23.09 1.36 9.16
C LYS A 115 -22.28 0.22 8.55
N ARG A 116 -22.06 0.23 7.23
CA ARG A 116 -21.25 -0.78 6.52
C ARG A 116 -19.81 -0.75 7.00
N ASP A 117 -19.25 0.45 7.13
CA ASP A 117 -17.90 0.66 7.65
C ASP A 117 -17.80 0.13 9.10
N GLN A 118 -18.72 0.52 9.97
CA GLN A 118 -18.76 0.01 11.35
C GLN A 118 -18.82 -1.52 11.40
N THR A 119 -19.68 -2.13 10.58
CA THR A 119 -19.81 -3.59 10.48
C THR A 119 -18.49 -4.23 10.07
N LEU A 120 -17.80 -3.67 9.06
CA LEU A 120 -16.50 -4.15 8.62
C LEU A 120 -15.47 -4.10 9.75
N LYS A 121 -15.44 -3.02 10.53
CA LYS A 121 -14.54 -2.90 11.68
C LYS A 121 -14.82 -3.95 12.74
N GLU A 122 -16.09 -4.13 13.13
CA GLU A 122 -16.47 -5.11 14.15
C GLU A 122 -16.09 -6.54 13.73
N GLN A 123 -16.35 -6.90 12.48
CA GLN A 123 -15.99 -8.21 11.94
C GLN A 123 -14.46 -8.41 11.85
N THR A 124 -13.71 -7.39 11.42
CA THR A 124 -12.24 -7.43 11.35
C THR A 124 -11.66 -7.60 12.75
N LEU A 125 -12.17 -6.84 13.71
CA LEU A 125 -11.75 -6.88 15.09
C LEU A 125 -12.05 -8.25 15.74
N HIS A 126 -13.23 -8.82 15.50
CA HIS A 126 -13.58 -10.17 15.92
C HIS A 126 -12.59 -11.20 15.35
N ARG A 127 -12.31 -11.14 14.04
CA ARG A 127 -11.33 -12.02 13.37
C ARG A 127 -9.95 -11.94 14.03
N ASP A 128 -9.48 -10.72 14.32
CA ASP A 128 -8.13 -10.46 14.81
C ASP A 128 -7.96 -10.65 16.33
N GLY A 129 -9.00 -11.18 16.99
CA GLY A 129 -9.01 -11.47 18.42
C GLY A 129 -9.07 -10.22 19.27
N TYR A 130 -9.80 -9.21 18.81
CA TYR A 130 -10.06 -7.93 19.47
C TYR A 130 -8.81 -7.08 19.75
N ARG A 131 -7.76 -7.28 18.96
CA ARG A 131 -6.43 -6.71 19.19
C ARG A 131 -5.80 -6.22 17.90
N CYS A 132 -4.87 -5.27 18.03
CA CYS A 132 -3.93 -5.00 16.96
C CYS A 132 -3.16 -6.28 16.59
N VAL A 133 -3.11 -6.62 15.30
CA VAL A 133 -2.43 -7.84 14.84
C VAL A 133 -0.92 -7.81 15.06
N VAL A 134 -0.33 -6.62 15.22
CA VAL A 134 1.11 -6.43 15.45
C VAL A 134 1.44 -6.28 16.93
N THR A 135 0.92 -5.24 17.60
CA THR A 135 1.27 -4.94 19.00
C THR A 135 0.52 -5.82 20.01
N ARG A 136 -0.51 -6.55 19.57
CA ARG A 136 -1.41 -7.38 20.40
C ARG A 136 -2.17 -6.60 21.48
N ARG A 137 -2.11 -5.26 21.47
CA ARG A 137 -2.87 -4.39 22.37
C ARG A 137 -4.36 -4.47 22.02
N PRO A 138 -5.25 -4.60 23.02
CA PRO A 138 -6.68 -4.73 22.78
C PRO A 138 -7.34 -3.40 22.41
N GLU A 139 -8.44 -3.52 21.66
CA GLU A 139 -9.40 -2.43 21.47
C GLU A 139 -10.10 -2.10 22.79
N GLU A 140 -10.18 -0.81 23.11
CA GLU A 140 -10.72 -0.32 24.39
C GLU A 140 -12.18 -0.77 24.62
N SER A 141 -13.03 -0.66 23.59
CA SER A 141 -14.46 -0.97 23.68
C SER A 141 -14.77 -2.46 23.85
N THR A 142 -13.81 -3.34 23.58
CA THR A 142 -14.00 -4.81 23.61
C THR A 142 -13.04 -5.53 24.56
N ILE A 143 -12.42 -4.78 25.48
CA ILE A 143 -11.43 -5.28 26.42
C ILE A 143 -11.94 -6.43 27.30
N SER A 144 -13.24 -6.44 27.62
CA SER A 144 -13.88 -7.51 28.39
C SER A 144 -13.89 -8.87 27.69
N LEU A 145 -13.67 -8.88 26.37
CA LEU A 145 -13.56 -10.09 25.53
C LEU A 145 -12.11 -10.60 25.44
N CYS A 146 -11.17 -9.93 26.12
CA CYS A 146 -9.74 -10.26 26.14
C CYS A 146 -9.33 -10.80 27.53
N PRO A 147 -9.48 -12.11 27.81
CA PRO A 147 -9.21 -12.66 29.14
C PRO A 147 -7.75 -12.51 29.58
N ASP A 148 -6.81 -12.53 28.63
CA ASP A 148 -5.36 -12.39 28.88
C ASP A 148 -4.89 -10.92 28.87
N PHE A 149 -5.79 -9.96 29.12
CA PHE A 149 -5.41 -8.54 29.14
C PHE A 149 -4.60 -8.18 30.38
N ASP A 150 -3.42 -7.58 30.17
CA ASP A 150 -2.63 -6.94 31.21
C ASP A 150 -2.89 -5.42 31.20
N PRO A 151 -3.51 -4.85 32.25
CA PRO A 151 -3.76 -3.42 32.37
C PRO A 151 -2.53 -2.53 32.21
N ARG A 152 -1.33 -3.05 32.50
CA ARG A 152 -0.07 -2.29 32.36
C ARG A 152 0.29 -1.99 30.90
N GLY A 153 -0.23 -2.77 29.96
CA GLY A 153 -0.01 -2.57 28.52
C GLY A 153 -0.91 -1.51 27.88
N GLY A 154 -1.96 -1.06 28.59
CA GLY A 154 -2.97 -0.13 28.09
C GLY A 154 -3.91 -0.72 27.02
N ALA A 155 -5.04 -0.06 26.80
CA ALA A 155 -5.96 -0.32 25.70
C ALA A 155 -6.04 0.92 24.79
N PHE A 156 -6.27 0.70 23.51
CA PHE A 156 -6.19 1.77 22.51
C PHE A 156 -7.28 1.61 21.46
N ASN A 157 -7.71 2.73 20.89
CA ASN A 157 -8.57 2.71 19.70
C ASN A 157 -7.85 2.00 18.54
N THR A 158 -8.49 0.98 17.99
CA THR A 158 -7.98 0.30 16.79
C THR A 158 -8.70 0.78 15.53
N ILE A 159 -8.10 0.48 14.39
CA ILE A 159 -8.54 0.88 13.06
C ILE A 159 -8.62 -0.37 12.19
N ALA A 160 -9.72 -0.54 11.47
CA ALA A 160 -9.82 -1.50 10.38
C ALA A 160 -9.06 -0.94 9.17
N ALA A 161 -7.79 -1.30 9.07
CA ALA A 161 -6.88 -0.76 8.08
C ALA A 161 -6.94 -1.59 6.81
N HIS A 162 -7.28 -0.96 5.68
CA HIS A 162 -7.13 -1.61 4.39
C HIS A 162 -5.65 -1.89 4.08
N ILE A 163 -5.37 -3.07 3.54
CA ILE A 163 -4.04 -3.48 3.10
C ILE A 163 -3.69 -2.78 1.79
N LEU A 164 -4.58 -2.89 0.80
CA LEU A 164 -4.57 -2.06 -0.39
C LEU A 164 -5.47 -0.85 -0.15
N PRO A 165 -4.95 0.38 -0.26
CA PRO A 165 -5.62 1.59 0.19
C PRO A 165 -6.82 1.96 -0.69
N PHE A 166 -7.83 2.57 -0.06
CA PHE A 166 -9.09 3.00 -0.70
C PHE A 166 -8.89 3.99 -1.86
N SER A 167 -7.73 4.65 -1.95
CA SER A 167 -7.32 5.46 -3.10
C SER A 167 -7.37 4.71 -4.44
N LEU A 168 -7.26 3.38 -4.43
CA LEU A 168 -7.40 2.56 -5.64
C LEU A 168 -8.85 2.44 -6.15
N MET A 169 -9.83 2.73 -5.30
CA MET A 169 -11.27 2.68 -5.61
C MET A 169 -11.83 4.02 -6.06
N SER A 170 -11.51 5.10 -5.34
CA SER A 170 -12.21 6.39 -5.41
C SER A 170 -11.78 7.24 -6.58
N ILE A 171 -12.20 6.88 -7.79
CA ILE A 171 -11.88 7.68 -8.98
C ILE A 171 -13.12 7.76 -9.88
N ASP A 172 -14.07 8.65 -9.51
CA ASP A 172 -15.43 8.70 -10.07
C ASP A 172 -15.64 9.70 -11.23
N ASN A 173 -14.61 10.43 -11.65
CA ASN A 173 -14.71 11.36 -12.80
C ASN A 173 -14.14 10.76 -14.10
N ASN A 174 -14.70 11.11 -15.27
CA ASN A 174 -14.30 10.53 -16.57
C ASN A 174 -12.79 10.66 -16.93
N LYS A 175 -12.13 11.78 -16.58
CA LYS A 175 -10.65 11.93 -16.74
C LYS A 175 -9.86 11.09 -15.73
N ALA A 176 -10.51 10.75 -14.64
CA ALA A 176 -9.95 10.03 -13.53
C ALA A 176 -10.11 8.50 -13.78
N LEU A 177 -11.12 8.08 -14.55
CA LEU A 177 -11.32 6.69 -14.98
C LEU A 177 -10.13 6.12 -15.78
N PHE A 178 -9.53 6.92 -16.69
CA PHE A 178 -8.32 6.52 -17.42
C PHE A 178 -7.12 6.36 -16.47
N LYS A 179 -6.95 7.27 -15.51
CA LYS A 179 -5.89 7.15 -14.49
C LYS A 179 -6.08 5.89 -13.64
N LYS A 180 -7.33 5.58 -13.24
CA LYS A 180 -7.69 4.36 -12.53
C LYS A 180 -7.32 3.12 -13.33
N ALA A 181 -7.70 3.08 -14.61
CA ALA A 181 -7.38 1.97 -15.50
C ALA A 181 -5.86 1.80 -15.66
N THR A 182 -5.09 2.88 -15.80
CA THR A 182 -3.63 2.82 -15.84
C THR A 182 -3.02 2.29 -14.55
N ILE A 183 -3.44 2.81 -13.38
CA ILE A 183 -2.95 2.34 -12.07
C ILE A 183 -3.23 0.84 -11.91
N TRP A 184 -4.44 0.40 -12.22
CA TRP A 184 -4.79 -1.02 -12.12
C TRP A 184 -4.07 -1.88 -13.14
N ALA A 185 -3.84 -1.40 -14.37
CA ALA A 185 -3.02 -2.12 -15.35
C ALA A 185 -1.58 -2.31 -14.86
N VAL A 186 -1.00 -1.30 -14.19
CA VAL A 186 0.34 -1.38 -13.59
C VAL A 186 0.37 -2.34 -12.39
N ILE A 187 -0.64 -2.30 -11.51
CA ILE A 187 -0.74 -3.23 -10.38
C ILE A 187 -0.90 -4.67 -10.88
N GLU A 188 -1.77 -4.87 -11.87
CA GLU A 188 -2.00 -6.19 -12.49
C GLU A 188 -0.71 -6.73 -13.11
N SER A 189 0.01 -5.89 -13.88
CA SER A 189 1.25 -6.30 -14.54
C SER A 189 2.40 -6.53 -13.57
N PHE A 190 2.50 -5.76 -12.50
CA PHE A 190 3.50 -5.94 -11.44
C PHE A 190 3.19 -7.15 -10.55
N THR A 191 1.93 -7.57 -10.51
CA THR A 191 1.45 -8.66 -9.65
C THR A 191 0.72 -9.72 -10.47
N ASN A 192 -0.47 -10.12 -10.03
CA ASN A 192 -1.50 -10.88 -10.72
C ASN A 192 -2.88 -10.58 -10.07
N ILE A 193 -2.99 -9.47 -9.34
CA ILE A 193 -4.21 -9.05 -8.63
C ILE A 193 -5.05 -8.24 -9.57
N LYS A 194 -6.23 -8.75 -9.94
CA LYS A 194 -7.11 -8.09 -10.91
C LYS A 194 -8.01 -7.06 -10.24
N PHE A 195 -8.30 -5.97 -10.94
CA PHE A 195 -9.25 -4.95 -10.49
C PHE A 195 -10.62 -5.55 -10.12
N ALA A 196 -11.10 -6.52 -10.90
CA ALA A 196 -12.38 -7.20 -10.67
C ALA A 196 -12.47 -7.93 -9.31
N GLU A 197 -11.35 -8.28 -8.70
CA GLU A 197 -11.31 -8.90 -7.36
C GLU A 197 -11.63 -7.89 -6.25
N LEU A 198 -11.44 -6.59 -6.53
CA LEU A 198 -11.51 -5.50 -5.57
C LEU A 198 -12.51 -4.42 -6.00
N SER A 199 -13.38 -4.69 -6.97
CA SER A 199 -14.39 -3.77 -7.46
C SER A 199 -15.71 -3.88 -6.69
N GLY A 200 -16.39 -2.76 -6.48
CA GLY A 200 -17.69 -2.72 -5.79
C GLY A 200 -17.56 -3.04 -4.30
N ASP A 201 -18.50 -3.82 -3.77
CA ASP A 201 -18.53 -4.18 -2.33
C ASP A 201 -17.34 -5.07 -1.91
N ASN A 202 -16.63 -5.68 -2.87
CA ASN A 202 -15.48 -6.55 -2.59
C ASN A 202 -14.25 -5.80 -2.05
N PHE A 203 -14.18 -4.48 -2.22
CA PHE A 203 -13.05 -3.71 -1.68
C PHE A 203 -13.07 -3.64 -0.16
N ASN A 204 -14.27 -3.51 0.40
CA ASN A 204 -14.56 -3.53 1.83
C ASN A 204 -14.74 -4.99 2.31
N SER A 205 -13.92 -5.90 1.77
CA SER A 205 -13.85 -7.30 2.17
C SER A 205 -12.86 -7.48 3.32
N LEU A 206 -13.19 -8.40 4.23
CA LEU A 206 -12.30 -8.87 5.30
C LEU A 206 -10.93 -9.34 4.76
N THR A 207 -10.85 -9.82 3.52
CA THR A 207 -9.58 -10.22 2.89
C THR A 207 -8.64 -9.04 2.61
N ASN A 208 -9.13 -7.81 2.58
CA ASN A 208 -8.33 -6.60 2.35
C ASN A 208 -8.21 -5.71 3.60
N VAL A 209 -8.65 -6.14 4.78
CA VAL A 209 -8.55 -5.32 6.01
C VAL A 209 -7.92 -6.07 7.19
N ILE A 210 -7.19 -5.34 8.04
CA ILE A 210 -6.56 -5.83 9.27
C ILE A 210 -6.75 -4.84 10.43
N THR A 211 -6.81 -5.33 11.66
CA THR A 211 -6.89 -4.49 12.85
C THR A 211 -5.51 -3.97 13.23
N LEU A 212 -5.31 -2.66 13.16
CA LEU A 212 -4.09 -1.97 13.57
C LEU A 212 -4.38 -0.93 14.66
N ASP A 213 -3.44 -0.71 15.58
CA ASP A 213 -3.49 0.51 16.40
C ASP A 213 -3.04 1.73 15.59
N GLY A 214 -3.33 2.93 16.11
CA GLY A 214 -3.06 4.18 15.39
C GLY A 214 -1.60 4.38 14.96
N GLY A 215 -0.64 3.95 15.80
CA GLY A 215 0.79 4.08 15.49
C GLY A 215 1.22 3.14 14.38
N VAL A 216 0.80 1.87 14.46
CA VAL A 216 1.10 0.89 13.40
C VAL A 216 0.39 1.27 12.10
N HIS A 217 -0.88 1.66 12.15
CA HIS A 217 -1.64 2.11 10.99
C HIS A 217 -0.94 3.27 10.26
N HIS A 218 -0.47 4.27 11.01
CA HIS A 218 0.23 5.44 10.46
C HIS A 218 1.50 5.04 9.70
N PHE A 219 2.33 4.15 10.26
CA PHE A 219 3.56 3.69 9.59
C PHE A 219 3.29 2.69 8.47
N PHE A 220 2.23 1.88 8.58
CA PHE A 220 1.83 0.91 7.56
C PHE A 220 1.39 1.62 6.28
N GLY A 221 0.55 2.66 6.39
CA GLY A 221 0.14 3.48 5.25
C GLY A 221 1.32 4.21 4.58
N GLN A 222 2.30 4.66 5.37
CA GLN A 222 3.51 5.31 4.85
C GLN A 222 4.55 4.36 4.25
N LEU A 223 4.26 3.05 4.17
CA LEU A 223 5.19 2.01 3.72
C LEU A 223 6.45 1.90 4.60
N LYS A 224 6.37 2.30 5.87
CA LYS A 224 7.49 2.25 6.83
C LYS A 224 7.55 0.95 7.62
N VAL A 225 6.46 0.18 7.63
CA VAL A 225 6.39 -1.17 8.18
C VAL A 225 5.61 -2.07 7.23
N TRP A 226 5.93 -3.36 7.17
CA TRP A 226 5.26 -4.32 6.28
C TRP A 226 5.35 -5.76 6.80
N PHE A 227 4.66 -6.68 6.14
CA PHE A 227 4.60 -8.10 6.49
C PHE A 227 5.28 -8.95 5.41
N GLU A 228 6.40 -9.60 5.74
CA GLU A 228 7.08 -10.52 4.84
C GLU A 228 6.58 -11.94 5.06
N ALA A 229 6.02 -12.54 4.02
CA ALA A 229 5.41 -13.85 4.14
C ALA A 229 6.46 -14.94 4.38
N VAL A 230 6.22 -15.82 5.35
CA VAL A 230 7.12 -16.94 5.65
C VAL A 230 6.85 -18.08 4.66
N SER A 231 7.93 -18.67 4.12
CA SER A 231 7.83 -19.85 3.26
C SER A 231 7.16 -21.00 4.00
N ASP A 232 6.29 -21.73 3.32
CA ASP A 232 5.56 -22.91 3.83
C ASP A 232 4.64 -22.66 5.04
N LYS A 233 4.44 -21.40 5.44
CA LYS A 233 3.48 -20.99 6.47
C LYS A 233 2.50 -19.98 5.88
N PRO A 234 1.32 -20.42 5.42
CA PRO A 234 0.43 -19.59 4.61
C PRO A 234 -0.05 -18.32 5.33
N THR A 235 -0.19 -18.38 6.65
CA THR A 235 -0.77 -17.30 7.49
C THR A 235 0.25 -16.61 8.41
N THR A 236 1.54 -16.97 8.32
CA THR A 236 2.60 -16.42 9.17
C THR A 236 3.52 -15.48 8.39
N TYR A 237 3.87 -14.38 9.02
CA TYR A 237 4.64 -13.29 8.45
C TYR A 237 5.71 -12.84 9.44
N ILE A 238 6.81 -12.29 8.90
CA ILE A 238 7.80 -11.53 9.65
C ILE A 238 7.42 -10.07 9.53
N PHE A 239 7.17 -9.42 10.66
CA PHE A 239 6.93 -7.99 10.71
C PHE A 239 8.26 -7.25 10.52
N ARG A 240 8.26 -6.30 9.58
CA ARG A 240 9.44 -5.51 9.24
C ARG A 240 9.25 -4.04 9.53
N LYS A 241 10.34 -3.37 9.93
CA LYS A 241 10.43 -1.92 10.12
C LYS A 241 11.53 -1.34 9.25
N SER A 242 11.28 -0.18 8.64
CA SER A 242 12.31 0.52 7.87
C SER A 242 13.40 1.14 8.73
N LYS A 243 13.08 1.47 9.98
CA LYS A 243 14.01 2.00 10.99
C LYS A 243 13.69 1.37 12.34
N GLU A 244 14.73 1.07 13.11
CA GLU A 244 14.63 0.36 14.39
C GLU A 244 13.79 1.12 15.43
N TYR A 245 13.89 2.46 15.45
CA TYR A 245 13.18 3.31 16.41
C TYR A 245 11.66 3.38 16.19
N LEU A 246 11.15 2.91 15.05
CA LEU A 246 9.71 2.93 14.80
C LEU A 246 9.00 1.97 15.77
N LEU A 247 7.87 2.44 16.31
CA LEU A 247 7.03 1.71 17.28
C LEU A 247 7.72 1.44 18.65
N GLY A 248 8.88 2.04 18.90
CA GLY A 248 9.64 1.85 20.14
C GLY A 248 9.90 0.38 20.46
N ASP A 249 9.98 0.06 21.75
CA ASP A 249 10.25 -1.29 22.26
C ASP A 249 9.00 -2.20 22.27
N ILE A 250 7.86 -1.73 21.72
CA ILE A 250 6.61 -2.51 21.71
C ILE A 250 6.72 -3.70 20.75
N VAL A 251 7.41 -3.52 19.62
CA VAL A 251 7.54 -4.51 18.54
C VAL A 251 8.95 -4.43 17.96
N ASN A 252 9.61 -5.57 17.85
CA ASN A 252 10.94 -5.68 17.25
C ASN A 252 10.84 -5.92 15.73
N ASP A 253 11.86 -5.48 14.98
CA ASP A 253 12.04 -5.94 13.60
C ASP A 253 12.31 -7.45 13.63
N GLY A 254 11.60 -8.23 12.82
CA GLY A 254 11.74 -9.68 12.81
C GLY A 254 10.70 -10.44 13.63
N ASP A 255 9.81 -9.75 14.36
CA ASP A 255 8.74 -10.38 15.13
C ASP A 255 7.79 -11.17 14.21
N LYS A 256 7.31 -12.32 14.70
CA LYS A 256 6.37 -13.16 13.94
C LYS A 256 4.94 -12.73 14.20
N VAL A 257 4.21 -12.45 13.13
CA VAL A 257 2.76 -12.21 13.15
C VAL A 257 2.08 -13.38 12.45
N THR A 258 1.08 -13.98 13.10
CA THR A 258 0.25 -15.04 12.51
C THR A 258 -1.20 -14.63 12.54
N PHE A 259 -1.82 -14.56 11.37
CA PHE A 259 -3.26 -14.34 11.27
C PHE A 259 -3.99 -15.64 11.56
N ALA A 260 -5.03 -15.56 12.39
CA ALA A 260 -5.89 -16.67 12.75
C ALA A 260 -7.34 -16.21 12.76
N SER A 261 -8.24 -17.13 12.46
CA SER A 261 -9.68 -16.90 12.51
C SER A 261 -10.34 -18.13 13.10
N VAL A 262 -11.30 -17.93 13.99
CA VAL A 262 -12.10 -19.00 14.59
C VAL A 262 -13.05 -19.64 13.58
N ASP A 263 -13.45 -18.89 12.56
CA ASP A 263 -14.27 -19.35 11.45
C ASP A 263 -13.80 -18.66 10.16
N PRO A 264 -12.88 -19.27 9.40
CA PRO A 264 -12.38 -18.71 8.14
C PRO A 264 -13.43 -18.61 7.03
N HIS A 265 -14.59 -19.27 7.15
CA HIS A 265 -15.66 -19.14 6.16
C HIS A 265 -16.47 -17.86 6.38
N LEU A 266 -16.73 -17.49 7.63
CA LEU A 266 -17.42 -16.24 7.97
C LEU A 266 -16.48 -15.05 8.08
N TYR A 267 -15.26 -15.27 8.59
CA TYR A 267 -14.24 -14.26 8.81
C TYR A 267 -12.95 -14.66 8.11
N PRO A 268 -12.87 -14.52 6.77
CA PRO A 268 -11.71 -14.92 6.01
C PRO A 268 -10.47 -14.12 6.43
N LEU A 269 -9.33 -14.79 6.36
CA LEU A 269 -8.04 -14.18 6.63
C LEU A 269 -7.68 -13.18 5.52
N PRO A 270 -6.79 -12.22 5.81
CA PRO A 270 -6.27 -11.32 4.79
C PRO A 270 -5.65 -12.08 3.61
N ASP A 271 -5.89 -11.62 2.39
CA ASP A 271 -5.30 -12.21 1.20
C ASP A 271 -3.78 -11.96 1.22
N ARG A 272 -3.01 -13.05 1.21
CA ARG A 272 -1.55 -13.00 1.20
C ARG A 272 -1.00 -12.19 0.03
N ARG A 273 -1.68 -12.15 -1.11
CA ARG A 273 -1.26 -11.38 -2.29
C ARG A 273 -1.25 -9.89 -2.00
N TYR A 274 -2.23 -9.38 -1.26
CA TYR A 274 -2.34 -7.96 -0.91
C TYR A 274 -1.21 -7.53 0.02
N LEU A 275 -0.94 -8.35 1.06
CA LEU A 275 0.20 -8.13 1.96
C LEU A 275 1.54 -8.21 1.21
N THR A 276 1.65 -9.14 0.26
CA THR A 276 2.86 -9.31 -0.56
C THR A 276 3.10 -8.11 -1.48
N LEU A 277 2.04 -7.55 -2.08
CA LEU A 277 2.13 -6.32 -2.88
C LEU A 277 2.58 -5.14 -2.01
N HIS A 278 1.94 -4.93 -0.85
CA HIS A 278 2.34 -3.86 0.09
C HIS A 278 3.82 -4.00 0.49
N ALA A 279 4.25 -5.20 0.88
CA ALA A 279 5.64 -5.48 1.23
C ALA A 279 6.61 -5.27 0.07
N ALA A 280 6.24 -5.66 -1.16
CA ALA A 280 7.06 -5.43 -2.34
C ALA A 280 7.30 -3.93 -2.56
N VAL A 281 6.24 -3.11 -2.51
CA VAL A 281 6.35 -1.66 -2.71
C VAL A 281 7.10 -0.98 -1.57
N ALA A 282 6.89 -1.40 -0.32
CA ALA A 282 7.68 -0.90 0.80
C ALA A 282 9.18 -1.16 0.61
N LYS A 283 9.56 -2.39 0.24
CA LYS A 283 10.96 -2.73 -0.06
C LYS A 283 11.51 -1.91 -1.22
N VAL A 284 10.74 -1.74 -2.30
CA VAL A 284 11.14 -0.91 -3.44
C VAL A 284 11.46 0.52 -2.98
N VAL A 285 10.56 1.15 -2.22
CA VAL A 285 10.73 2.52 -1.73
C VAL A 285 12.00 2.69 -0.88
N HIS A 286 12.23 1.78 0.07
CA HIS A 286 13.38 1.87 0.97
C HIS A 286 14.69 1.53 0.27
N MET A 287 14.70 0.51 -0.60
CA MET A 287 15.89 0.13 -1.37
C MET A 287 16.26 1.18 -2.42
N ALA A 288 15.26 1.85 -3.00
CA ALA A 288 15.47 2.98 -3.89
C ALA A 288 15.90 4.27 -3.16
N GLY A 289 15.86 4.29 -1.81
CA GLY A 289 16.09 5.49 -1.00
C GLY A 289 15.16 6.64 -1.39
N MET A 290 13.90 6.32 -1.67
CA MET A 290 12.86 7.27 -2.05
C MET A 290 11.94 7.62 -0.88
N ALA A 291 12.12 6.99 0.29
CA ALA A 291 11.24 7.17 1.44
C ALA A 291 11.14 8.64 1.86
N GLU A 292 12.28 9.34 2.01
CA GLU A 292 12.30 10.76 2.38
C GLU A 292 11.68 11.65 1.29
N TYR A 293 11.98 11.38 0.01
CA TYR A 293 11.38 12.12 -1.12
C TYR A 293 9.86 12.01 -1.14
N LEU A 294 9.32 10.81 -0.89
CA LEU A 294 7.86 10.59 -0.85
C LEU A 294 7.21 11.22 0.38
N ASP A 295 7.92 11.25 1.51
CA ASP A 295 7.46 11.95 2.72
C ASP A 295 7.44 13.47 2.50
N ASP A 296 8.45 14.01 1.82
CA ASP A 296 8.50 15.42 1.42
C ASP A 296 7.37 15.79 0.46
N LEU A 297 7.11 14.96 -0.54
CA LEU A 297 5.99 15.12 -1.47
C LEU A 297 4.64 15.13 -0.74
N THR A 298 4.48 14.21 0.22
CA THR A 298 3.29 14.12 1.07
C THR A 298 3.10 15.41 1.86
N ARG A 299 4.16 15.89 2.51
CA ARG A 299 4.15 17.11 3.32
C ARG A 299 3.93 18.37 2.47
N GLU A 300 4.52 18.45 1.28
CA GLU A 300 4.30 19.55 0.35
C GLU A 300 2.83 19.65 -0.04
N TYR A 301 2.21 18.50 -0.36
CA TYR A 301 0.78 18.47 -0.62
C TYR A 301 -0.05 18.91 0.58
N GLU A 302 0.25 18.38 1.77
CA GLU A 302 -0.44 18.77 3.01
C GLU A 302 -0.33 20.28 3.28
N ASN A 303 0.83 20.89 3.01
CA ASN A 303 1.04 22.34 3.13
C ASN A 303 0.23 23.16 2.11
N ILE A 304 0.02 22.64 0.91
CA ILE A 304 -0.86 23.28 -0.10
C ILE A 304 -2.32 23.14 0.33
N ARG A 305 -2.67 22.05 1.02
CA ARG A 305 -4.02 21.64 1.37
C ARG A 305 -4.54 22.17 2.71
N VAL A 306 -3.88 23.14 3.34
CA VAL A 306 -4.15 23.57 4.75
C VAL A 306 -5.57 24.10 5.02
N LEU A 307 -6.51 24.05 4.07
CA LEU A 307 -7.87 24.61 4.21
C LEU A 307 -9.03 23.75 3.66
N SER A 308 -8.88 22.44 3.44
CA SER A 308 -9.98 21.62 2.87
C SER A 308 -10.10 20.19 3.43
N ASP A 309 -11.34 19.72 3.63
CA ASP A 309 -11.72 18.32 3.86
C ASP A 309 -11.65 17.53 2.54
N GLU A 310 -10.44 17.41 1.99
CA GLU A 310 -10.22 16.68 0.75
C GLU A 310 -10.18 15.17 0.96
N SER A 311 -10.87 14.48 0.06
CA SER A 311 -10.91 13.03 -0.08
C SER A 311 -9.53 12.45 -0.42
N HIS A 312 -9.36 11.14 -0.24
CA HIS A 312 -8.14 10.42 -0.67
C HIS A 312 -7.88 10.49 -2.16
N ALA A 313 -8.94 10.56 -2.96
CA ALA A 313 -8.86 10.68 -4.41
C ALA A 313 -8.18 11.99 -4.80
N GLU A 314 -8.58 13.09 -4.17
CA GLU A 314 -7.99 14.41 -4.35
C GLU A 314 -6.55 14.43 -3.85
N TYR A 315 -6.28 13.80 -2.71
CA TYR A 315 -4.93 13.62 -2.18
C TYR A 315 -3.98 12.97 -3.19
N LEU A 316 -4.39 11.83 -3.77
CA LEU A 316 -3.59 11.15 -4.76
C LEU A 316 -3.43 11.99 -6.04
N ASP A 317 -4.49 12.60 -6.55
CA ASP A 317 -4.41 13.46 -7.74
C ASP A 317 -3.47 14.66 -7.52
N GLY A 318 -3.51 15.24 -6.33
CA GLY A 318 -2.64 16.31 -5.91
C GLY A 318 -1.16 15.90 -5.82
N LEU A 319 -0.86 14.77 -5.16
CA LEU A 319 0.49 14.21 -5.14
C LEU A 319 1.02 13.92 -6.55
N LEU A 320 0.17 13.34 -7.41
CA LEU A 320 0.52 13.07 -8.79
C LEU A 320 0.89 14.36 -9.54
N ARG A 321 0.13 15.44 -9.35
CA ARG A 321 0.44 16.75 -9.96
C ARG A 321 1.75 17.33 -9.45
N ILE A 322 2.05 17.21 -8.15
CA ILE A 322 3.32 17.70 -7.60
C ILE A 322 4.49 16.86 -8.13
N ALA A 323 4.36 15.52 -8.13
CA ALA A 323 5.38 14.62 -8.67
C ALA A 323 5.69 14.90 -10.15
N GLN A 324 4.66 15.18 -10.95
CA GLN A 324 4.79 15.58 -12.36
C GLN A 324 5.50 16.95 -12.53
N ARG A 325 5.38 17.87 -11.57
CA ARG A 325 6.04 19.19 -11.59
C ARG A 325 7.50 19.11 -11.15
N SER A 326 7.80 18.38 -10.08
CA SER A 326 9.18 18.22 -9.58
C SER A 326 10.09 17.53 -10.61
N ALA A 327 9.49 16.64 -11.41
CA ALA A 327 10.08 16.02 -12.60
C ALA A 327 10.56 17.03 -13.67
N LEU A 328 10.03 18.26 -13.73
CA LEU A 328 10.47 19.29 -14.68
C LEU A 328 11.65 20.12 -14.14
N VAL A 329 11.97 20.01 -12.85
CA VAL A 329 13.00 20.85 -12.19
C VAL A 329 14.33 20.12 -12.05
N THR A 330 14.31 18.80 -11.85
CA THR A 330 15.52 17.98 -11.69
C THR A 330 16.36 17.81 -12.97
N THR A 331 15.84 18.23 -14.13
CA THR A 331 16.60 18.24 -15.40
C THR A 331 17.44 19.51 -15.61
N SER A 332 17.31 20.53 -14.74
CA SER A 332 18.03 21.81 -14.91
C SER A 332 19.09 22.12 -13.85
N GLN A 333 19.27 21.26 -12.84
CA GLN A 333 20.19 21.54 -11.73
C GLN A 333 21.50 20.75 -11.73
N ASP A 334 21.71 19.82 -12.66
CA ASP A 334 22.99 19.07 -12.77
C ASP A 334 23.92 19.58 -13.89
N GLU A 335 23.63 20.73 -14.54
CA GLU A 335 24.52 21.38 -15.52
C GLU A 335 25.32 22.57 -14.97
N LYS A 336 25.74 22.57 -13.70
CA LYS A 336 26.68 23.58 -13.19
C LYS A 336 27.86 23.04 -12.40
#